data_AF-A0A3Q3KKT0-F1
#
_entry.id   AF-A0A3Q3KKT0-F1
#
_cell.length_a   1.000
_cell.length_b   1.000
_cell.length_c   1.000
_cell.angle_alpha   90.00
_cell.angle_beta   90.00
_cell.angle_gamma   90.00
#
_symmetry.space_group_name_H-M   'P 1'
#
loop_
_entity.id
_entity.type
_entity.pdbx_description
1 polymer ?
#
loop_
_entity_poly.entity_id
_entity_poly.type
_entity_poly.pdbx_seq_one_letter_code
_entity_poly.pdbx_strand_id
1 'polypeptide(L)'
;MESVWLLFLLPPLLRAQVSPDVPSGVTVEADNSTNSLVNSTGMFDSSTSPSNSSRPTEPPGFAATSSEAPAKEEDAWSLAETFLYTADSSTLEAGRCSRAYSSPGQTGPLPNSFGAPLRPALDALANTANFLNMIFQASDLRESTVQEDMEWYHALVRALLEADVLIQRALLTFDADPTAPVPQLVLHATRNPTAKVQTIILQDLSKAWVSLHPPAPAPDDSWFRSFKFLESTQVMAALTKRVLLNDLSTLDTPKWAQGDSYVTNRSGVRWANAPFLDCKDGRFVPGWMLTLSTSFYGLKPDLTPEFRGVIRVDVNIQDIDLDQCTTGDGWFADTHQCNRTSMECVPIPGRGFRLGQYCCRCKDGYYNPETTPQDSVNGSDGGGVCYPNMPICLPCWPGCKSCQDGAPCWVQEDWLLRAAVLAVQGVFMLLIFVSMLVAYRHRRNRRIRASGLLLLETILFGSLLLYFPVFILYFKPSTFRCILLRWVRMLGFSIVYGTVTLKMYRVLKAFLSRTAQRVPYMSSLRLLRILGVMLMTVSWFLCAWTVGILQNRDRNIPVFITTTTSDGQGFNLCYLDRWDYMMAVAELLFLCWGSSLWTAVRPVPSAFHEPRYMGIAIHNELLLSSMFHVFR
;
A
#
# COMPACT_ATOMS: atom_id res chain seq x y z
N MET A 1 59.68 11.52 -35.39
CA MET A 1 58.87 12.64 -34.85
C MET A 1 57.77 12.92 -35.89
N GLU A 2 56.89 11.96 -36.16
CA GLU A 2 55.75 12.10 -37.09
C GLU A 2 54.50 11.31 -36.65
N SER A 3 54.56 10.57 -35.54
CA SER A 3 53.45 9.73 -35.05
C SER A 3 52.45 10.48 -34.16
N VAL A 4 52.63 11.79 -33.96
CA VAL A 4 51.80 12.60 -33.05
C VAL A 4 50.61 13.26 -33.78
N TRP A 5 50.66 13.38 -35.10
CA TRP A 5 49.60 14.02 -35.89
C TRP A 5 48.38 13.15 -36.17
N LEU A 6 48.49 11.82 -36.07
CA LEU A 6 47.37 10.89 -36.24
C LEU A 6 46.42 10.84 -35.01
N LEU A 7 46.81 11.42 -33.87
CA LEU A 7 46.01 11.47 -32.65
C LEU A 7 45.08 12.69 -32.54
N PHE A 8 45.18 13.66 -33.46
CA PHE A 8 44.31 14.86 -33.48
C PHE A 8 43.14 14.78 -34.47
N LEU A 9 42.98 13.69 -35.23
CA LEU A 9 41.91 13.54 -36.25
C LEU A 9 40.67 12.76 -35.79
N LEU A 10 40.66 12.23 -34.56
CA LEU A 10 39.51 11.53 -34.00
C LEU A 10 38.42 12.39 -33.31
N PRO A 11 38.63 13.68 -32.94
CA PRO A 11 37.55 14.44 -32.30
C PRO A 11 36.40 14.99 -33.18
N PRO A 12 36.53 15.26 -34.51
CA PRO A 12 35.42 15.91 -35.22
C PRO A 12 34.37 14.92 -35.77
N LEU A 13 34.65 13.61 -35.82
CA LEU A 13 33.72 12.62 -36.39
C LEU A 13 32.52 12.29 -35.48
N LEU A 14 32.54 12.67 -34.20
CA LEU A 14 31.43 12.47 -33.26
C LEU A 14 30.50 13.68 -33.10
N ARG A 15 30.78 14.81 -33.77
CA ARG A 15 29.98 16.04 -33.65
C ARG A 15 29.13 16.37 -34.88
N ALA A 16 29.22 15.59 -35.95
CA ALA A 16 28.64 15.94 -37.26
C ALA A 16 27.38 15.15 -37.66
N GLN A 17 26.70 14.45 -36.74
CA GLN A 17 25.49 13.66 -37.08
C GLN A 17 24.22 14.05 -36.31
N VAL A 18 24.11 15.29 -35.81
CA VAL A 18 22.83 15.81 -35.33
C VAL A 18 22.50 17.12 -36.04
N SER A 19 21.87 17.00 -37.19
CA SER A 19 20.92 17.99 -37.72
C SER A 19 19.83 17.23 -38.48
N PRO A 20 18.54 17.48 -38.21
CA PRO A 20 17.46 16.84 -38.93
C PRO A 20 17.10 17.70 -40.15
N ASP A 21 17.49 17.25 -41.35
CA ASP A 21 16.86 17.72 -42.59
C ASP A 21 15.61 16.86 -42.86
N VAL A 22 14.47 17.54 -42.86
CA VAL A 22 13.17 17.01 -43.29
C VAL A 22 13.11 17.05 -44.82
N PRO A 23 12.58 16.00 -45.46
CA PRO A 23 11.62 16.23 -46.53
C PRO A 23 10.35 15.40 -46.38
N SER A 24 9.27 16.02 -46.83
CA SER A 24 7.87 15.63 -46.74
C SER A 24 7.42 14.68 -47.86
N GLY A 25 6.32 13.95 -47.59
CA GLY A 25 5.42 13.31 -48.57
C GLY A 25 5.78 11.84 -48.88
N VAL A 26 4.87 10.88 -48.99
CA VAL A 26 3.48 10.91 -49.48
C VAL A 26 2.78 9.60 -49.03
N THR A 27 1.47 9.75 -48.76
CA THR A 27 0.29 8.84 -48.67
C THR A 27 0.38 7.33 -48.88
N VAL A 28 -0.61 6.62 -48.30
CA VAL A 28 -1.39 5.43 -48.79
C VAL A 28 -1.71 4.54 -47.57
N GLU A 29 -2.89 3.99 -47.29
CA GLU A 29 -4.25 4.00 -47.86
C GLU A 29 -5.17 3.49 -46.74
N ALA A 30 -6.43 3.95 -46.75
CA ALA A 30 -7.51 3.31 -46.02
C ALA A 30 -8.08 2.21 -46.92
N ASP A 31 -8.18 0.99 -46.41
CA ASP A 31 -8.95 -0.07 -47.07
C ASP A 31 -10.17 -0.44 -46.23
N ASN A 32 -11.30 -0.11 -46.83
CA ASN A 32 -12.65 -0.46 -46.44
C ASN A 32 -13.07 -1.57 -47.40
N SER A 33 -13.44 -2.76 -46.91
CA SER A 33 -14.19 -3.71 -47.73
C SER A 33 -15.15 -4.54 -46.91
N THR A 34 -16.41 -4.17 -47.08
CA THR A 34 -17.63 -4.96 -46.93
C THR A 34 -17.52 -6.30 -47.66
N ASN A 35 -18.11 -7.38 -47.11
CA ASN A 35 -18.78 -8.39 -47.91
C ASN A 35 -19.77 -9.22 -47.08
N SER A 36 -21.03 -9.11 -47.48
CA SER A 36 -22.19 -9.96 -47.16
C SER A 36 -22.30 -11.12 -48.15
N LEU A 37 -22.81 -12.29 -47.72
CA LEU A 37 -23.60 -13.33 -48.44
C LEU A 37 -23.51 -14.64 -47.58
N VAL A 38 -24.55 -15.23 -46.95
CA VAL A 38 -25.89 -15.75 -47.31
C VAL A 38 -25.93 -17.30 -47.39
N ASN A 39 -26.98 -17.87 -46.75
CA ASN A 39 -27.65 -19.20 -46.86
C ASN A 39 -27.04 -20.46 -46.20
N SER A 40 -27.70 -21.07 -45.20
CA SER A 40 -28.85 -22.05 -45.22
C SER A 40 -28.29 -23.48 -45.02
N THR A 41 -28.86 -24.49 -44.33
CA THR A 41 -30.22 -24.91 -43.92
C THR A 41 -30.06 -26.17 -43.05
N GLY A 42 -31.02 -26.53 -42.18
CA GLY A 42 -31.11 -27.91 -41.62
C GLY A 42 -31.91 -28.08 -40.33
N MET A 43 -33.22 -28.32 -40.45
CA MET A 43 -34.19 -28.77 -39.43
C MET A 43 -33.91 -30.18 -38.88
N PHE A 44 -34.36 -30.47 -37.64
CA PHE A 44 -35.32 -31.55 -37.33
C PHE A 44 -35.90 -31.43 -35.90
N ASP A 45 -37.22 -31.64 -35.81
CA ASP A 45 -38.15 -31.49 -34.68
C ASP A 45 -38.12 -32.61 -33.61
N SER A 46 -38.61 -32.34 -32.38
CA SER A 46 -39.98 -32.73 -31.95
C SER A 46 -40.21 -32.88 -30.42
N SER A 47 -41.31 -32.24 -29.96
CA SER A 47 -42.26 -32.60 -28.86
C SER A 47 -41.80 -32.47 -27.39
N THR A 48 -42.57 -31.95 -26.40
CA THR A 48 -44.04 -31.90 -26.20
C THR A 48 -44.42 -30.88 -25.09
N SER A 49 -45.58 -30.20 -25.19
CA SER A 49 -46.25 -29.40 -24.12
C SER A 49 -47.47 -30.15 -23.54
N PRO A 50 -48.12 -29.70 -22.43
CA PRO A 50 -49.30 -28.78 -22.49
C PRO A 50 -49.39 -27.78 -21.28
N SER A 51 -49.72 -26.48 -21.41
CA SER A 51 -50.98 -25.73 -21.71
C SER A 51 -51.98 -25.52 -20.54
N ASN A 52 -52.21 -24.25 -20.18
CA ASN A 52 -53.47 -23.57 -19.75
C ASN A 52 -53.08 -22.18 -19.16
N SER A 53 -53.77 -21.04 -19.33
CA SER A 53 -55.17 -20.71 -19.64
C SER A 53 -55.29 -19.24 -20.09
N SER A 54 -56.51 -18.86 -20.48
CA SER A 54 -56.96 -17.78 -21.34
C SER A 54 -57.36 -16.44 -20.68
N ARG A 55 -57.28 -15.39 -21.51
CA ARG A 55 -57.90 -14.03 -21.52
C ARG A 55 -59.22 -13.82 -20.75
N PRO A 56 -59.53 -12.56 -20.36
CA PRO A 56 -60.87 -12.03 -20.64
C PRO A 56 -60.96 -10.54 -21.11
N THR A 57 -61.86 -10.38 -22.09
CA THR A 57 -62.87 -9.36 -22.49
C THR A 57 -63.15 -8.06 -21.67
N GLU A 58 -63.38 -6.96 -22.40
CA GLU A 58 -64.13 -5.69 -22.09
C GLU A 58 -65.61 -5.81 -22.58
N PRO A 59 -66.59 -4.86 -22.46
CA PRO A 59 -66.71 -3.50 -21.87
C PRO A 59 -68.06 -3.34 -21.04
N PRO A 60 -68.81 -2.21 -20.88
CA PRO A 60 -68.64 -0.77 -21.21
C PRO A 60 -68.94 0.26 -20.07
N GLY A 61 -68.62 1.54 -20.32
CA GLY A 61 -68.51 2.61 -19.33
C GLY A 61 -69.76 3.38 -18.89
N PHE A 62 -69.55 4.28 -17.91
CA PHE A 62 -70.45 5.37 -17.53
C PHE A 62 -69.66 6.57 -16.94
N ALA A 63 -70.31 7.73 -17.02
CA ALA A 63 -69.83 9.10 -16.92
C ALA A 63 -69.02 9.52 -15.67
N ALA A 64 -68.24 10.57 -15.88
CA ALA A 64 -67.52 11.35 -14.88
C ALA A 64 -68.41 11.87 -13.74
N THR A 65 -67.89 11.82 -12.52
CA THR A 65 -68.18 12.84 -11.50
C THR A 65 -66.92 13.01 -10.65
N SER A 66 -66.39 14.22 -10.67
CA SER A 66 -65.31 14.70 -9.81
C SER A 66 -65.68 14.51 -8.34
N SER A 67 -64.95 13.66 -7.62
CA SER A 67 -64.81 13.75 -6.18
C SER A 67 -63.34 14.04 -5.87
N GLU A 68 -63.14 15.23 -5.32
CA GLU A 68 -61.87 15.76 -4.84
C GLU A 68 -61.40 14.87 -3.68
N ALA A 69 -60.48 13.94 -3.97
CA ALA A 69 -59.70 13.28 -2.94
C ALA A 69 -58.63 14.26 -2.43
N PRO A 70 -58.38 14.38 -1.11
CA PRO A 70 -57.37 15.29 -0.62
C PRO A 70 -56.00 14.83 -1.14
N ALA A 71 -55.28 15.74 -1.78
CA ALA A 71 -53.91 15.52 -2.21
C ALA A 71 -53.07 15.09 -1.00
N LYS A 72 -52.51 13.88 -1.04
CA LYS A 72 -51.43 13.50 -0.12
C LYS A 72 -50.27 14.46 -0.40
N GLU A 73 -49.92 15.31 0.55
CA GLU A 73 -48.65 16.06 0.52
C GLU A 73 -47.51 15.04 0.32
N GLU A 74 -46.82 15.10 -0.81
CA GLU A 74 -45.62 14.31 -1.05
C GLU A 74 -44.50 14.86 -0.14
N ASP A 75 -44.14 14.08 0.88
CA ASP A 75 -43.01 14.39 1.76
C ASP A 75 -41.71 14.56 0.94
N ALA A 76 -40.95 15.62 1.24
CA ALA A 76 -39.73 15.96 0.50
C ALA A 76 -38.50 15.12 0.92
N TRP A 77 -38.59 13.79 0.87
CA TRP A 77 -37.53 12.87 1.30
C TRP A 77 -36.20 13.04 0.56
N SER A 78 -36.25 13.48 -0.71
CA SER A 78 -35.06 13.78 -1.51
C SER A 78 -34.18 14.87 -0.90
N LEU A 79 -34.75 15.80 -0.14
CA LEU A 79 -33.99 16.83 0.58
C LEU A 79 -33.23 16.23 1.77
N ALA A 80 -33.83 15.27 2.47
CA ALA A 80 -33.15 14.56 3.56
C ALA A 80 -32.00 13.67 3.03
N GLU A 81 -32.18 13.05 1.87
CA GLU A 81 -31.11 12.32 1.16
C GLU A 81 -30.00 13.28 0.72
N THR A 82 -30.35 14.44 0.15
CA THR A 82 -29.36 15.46 -0.24
C THR A 82 -28.59 15.99 0.98
N PHE A 83 -29.27 16.16 2.12
CA PHE A 83 -28.64 16.53 3.38
C PHE A 83 -27.67 15.46 3.88
N LEU A 84 -27.89 14.17 3.61
CA LEU A 84 -26.95 13.11 3.96
C LEU A 84 -25.60 13.23 3.21
N TYR A 85 -25.58 13.80 2.01
CA TYR A 85 -24.33 14.02 1.25
C TYR A 85 -23.71 15.41 1.51
N THR A 86 -24.54 16.45 1.63
CA THR A 86 -24.07 17.84 1.73
C THR A 86 -23.94 18.32 3.18
N ALA A 87 -24.83 17.85 4.05
CA ALA A 87 -25.10 18.34 5.41
C ALA A 87 -25.19 19.87 5.50
N ASP A 88 -25.74 20.48 4.45
CA ASP A 88 -26.13 21.88 4.43
C ASP A 88 -27.55 22.00 4.98
N SER A 89 -27.70 22.62 6.15
CA SER A 89 -29.00 22.78 6.81
C SER A 89 -29.98 23.62 6.01
N SER A 90 -29.51 24.49 5.11
CA SER A 90 -30.38 25.33 4.27
C SER A 90 -31.25 24.50 3.32
N THR A 91 -30.76 23.33 2.88
CA THR A 91 -31.50 22.39 2.02
C THR A 91 -32.76 21.83 2.70
N LEU A 92 -32.76 21.78 4.04
CA LEU A 92 -33.86 21.27 4.84
C LEU A 92 -34.94 22.33 5.12
N GLU A 93 -34.59 23.63 5.09
CA GLU A 93 -35.53 24.72 5.39
C GLU A 93 -36.66 24.84 4.34
N ALA A 94 -36.41 24.40 3.11
CA ALA A 94 -37.37 24.39 2.02
C ALA A 94 -38.34 23.19 2.07
N GLY A 95 -38.00 22.14 2.82
CA GLY A 95 -38.76 20.89 2.88
C GLY A 95 -39.82 20.87 3.95
N ARG A 96 -41.06 20.49 3.57
CA ARG A 96 -42.08 20.08 4.54
C ARG A 96 -41.97 18.58 4.82
N CYS A 97 -42.19 18.20 6.07
CA CYS A 97 -42.24 16.81 6.49
C CYS A 97 -43.52 16.55 7.29
N SER A 98 -44.19 15.43 7.05
CA SER A 98 -45.29 14.95 7.90
C SER A 98 -44.81 14.10 9.08
N ARG A 99 -43.64 13.45 8.94
CA ARG A 99 -43.03 12.53 9.91
C ARG A 99 -41.50 12.49 9.75
N ALA A 100 -40.81 11.84 10.69
CA ALA A 100 -39.36 11.68 10.62
C ALA A 100 -38.93 10.81 9.42
N TYR A 101 -37.74 11.09 8.90
CA TYR A 101 -37.13 10.32 7.80
C TYR A 101 -36.11 9.33 8.36
N SER A 102 -36.06 8.11 7.83
CA SER A 102 -34.93 7.21 8.02
C SER A 102 -34.56 6.61 6.68
N SER A 103 -33.26 6.39 6.46
CA SER A 103 -32.81 5.63 5.29
C SER A 103 -33.35 4.19 5.39
N PRO A 104 -33.54 3.48 4.26
CA PRO A 104 -33.83 2.04 4.28
C PRO A 104 -32.90 1.30 5.25
N GLY A 105 -33.47 0.36 6.01
CA GLY A 105 -32.80 -0.27 7.16
C GLY A 105 -31.41 -0.80 6.80
N GLN A 106 -30.42 -0.42 7.61
CA GLN A 106 -29.04 -0.84 7.41
C GLN A 106 -28.80 -2.14 8.16
N THR A 107 -28.52 -3.19 7.41
CA THR A 107 -28.19 -4.50 7.95
C THR A 107 -26.75 -4.48 8.47
N GLY A 108 -26.55 -4.85 9.74
CA GLY A 108 -25.23 -5.08 10.31
C GLY A 108 -24.88 -4.22 11.53
N PRO A 109 -23.65 -4.37 12.06
CA PRO A 109 -23.20 -3.64 13.24
C PRO A 109 -22.95 -2.15 12.97
N LEU A 110 -22.96 -1.36 14.05
CA LEU A 110 -22.51 0.04 14.00
C LEU A 110 -21.06 0.12 13.49
N PRO A 111 -20.69 1.15 12.71
CA PRO A 111 -19.32 1.35 12.26
C PRO A 111 -18.38 1.54 13.45
N ASN A 112 -17.12 1.12 13.30
CA ASN A 112 -16.12 1.21 14.37
C ASN A 112 -15.91 2.66 14.86
N SER A 113 -16.11 3.66 13.99
CA SER A 113 -16.02 5.08 14.33
C SER A 113 -17.03 5.53 15.40
N PHE A 114 -18.15 4.81 15.54
CA PHE A 114 -19.21 5.11 16.52
C PHE A 114 -18.90 4.59 17.92
N GLY A 115 -17.95 3.65 18.05
CA GLY A 115 -17.70 2.95 19.30
C GLY A 115 -17.18 3.85 20.44
N ALA A 116 -16.25 4.76 20.15
CA ALA A 116 -15.71 5.67 21.16
C ALA A 116 -16.67 6.82 21.53
N PRO A 117 -17.28 7.53 20.55
CA PRO A 117 -18.22 8.61 20.85
C PRO A 117 -19.49 8.16 21.58
N LEU A 118 -20.04 6.99 21.25
CA LEU A 118 -21.28 6.50 21.86
C LEU A 118 -21.08 5.81 23.21
N ARG A 119 -19.84 5.56 23.63
CA ARG A 119 -19.54 4.81 24.84
C ARG A 119 -20.17 5.41 26.12
N PRO A 120 -20.13 6.73 26.36
CA PRO A 120 -20.75 7.32 27.55
C PRO A 120 -22.27 7.12 27.56
N ALA A 121 -22.95 7.32 26.43
CA ALA A 121 -24.39 7.08 26.32
C ALA A 121 -24.77 5.60 26.52
N LEU A 122 -23.98 4.66 25.98
CA LEU A 122 -24.17 3.22 26.19
C LEU A 122 -23.97 2.81 27.66
N ASP A 123 -22.92 3.31 28.30
CA ASP A 123 -22.65 3.05 29.71
C ASP A 123 -23.73 3.68 30.61
N ALA A 124 -24.21 4.89 30.29
CA ALA A 124 -25.31 5.54 31.00
C ALA A 124 -26.61 4.70 30.93
N LEU A 125 -27.02 4.25 29.74
CA LEU A 125 -28.17 3.36 29.58
C LEU A 125 -28.03 2.07 30.39
N ALA A 126 -26.88 1.39 30.29
CA ALA A 126 -26.64 0.15 31.02
C ALA A 126 -26.68 0.37 32.54
N ASN A 127 -26.07 1.45 33.03
CA ASN A 127 -26.08 1.79 34.46
C ASN A 127 -27.47 2.14 34.97
N THR A 128 -28.27 2.91 34.20
CA THR A 128 -29.66 3.22 34.57
C THR A 128 -30.53 1.96 34.58
N ALA A 129 -30.38 1.07 33.60
CA ALA A 129 -31.07 -0.22 33.58
C ALA A 129 -30.68 -1.09 34.78
N ASN A 130 -29.39 -1.13 35.14
CA ASN A 130 -28.91 -1.84 36.32
C ASN A 130 -29.43 -1.26 37.63
N PHE A 131 -29.52 0.07 37.73
CA PHE A 131 -30.13 0.73 38.87
C PHE A 131 -31.61 0.33 39.03
N LEU A 132 -32.38 0.34 37.93
CA LEU A 132 -33.78 -0.10 37.95
C LEU A 132 -33.92 -1.60 38.23
N ASN A 133 -33.06 -2.45 37.65
CA ASN A 133 -33.00 -3.88 37.96
C ASN A 133 -32.79 -4.08 39.46
N MET A 134 -31.85 -3.37 40.08
CA MET A 134 -31.61 -3.48 41.51
C MET A 134 -32.81 -3.07 42.35
N ILE A 135 -33.58 -2.06 41.93
CA ILE A 135 -34.81 -1.65 42.63
C ILE A 135 -35.90 -2.71 42.50
N PHE A 136 -36.20 -3.16 41.28
CA PHE A 136 -37.35 -4.05 41.03
C PHE A 136 -37.07 -5.53 41.35
N GLN A 137 -35.82 -5.96 41.43
CA GLN A 137 -35.46 -7.31 41.88
C GLN A 137 -35.34 -7.38 43.42
N ALA A 138 -35.17 -6.23 44.08
CA ALA A 138 -35.04 -6.10 45.53
C ALA A 138 -36.39 -6.08 46.28
N SER A 139 -37.40 -5.44 45.70
CA SER A 139 -38.64 -5.08 46.41
C SER A 139 -39.85 -5.81 45.87
N ASP A 140 -40.49 -6.65 46.69
CA ASP A 140 -41.79 -7.27 46.39
C ASP A 140 -42.97 -6.28 46.48
N LEU A 141 -42.77 -5.12 47.11
CA LEU A 141 -43.85 -4.23 47.57
C LEU A 141 -44.12 -3.00 46.69
N ARG A 142 -43.40 -2.82 45.58
CA ARG A 142 -43.38 -1.54 44.84
C ARG A 142 -44.24 -1.51 43.57
N GLU A 143 -45.01 -2.56 43.32
CA GLU A 143 -45.92 -2.62 42.18
C GLU A 143 -47.12 -1.64 42.30
N SER A 144 -47.40 -1.10 43.48
CA SER A 144 -48.59 -0.26 43.75
C SER A 144 -48.34 1.25 43.84
N THR A 145 -47.11 1.76 43.73
CA THR A 145 -46.78 3.18 44.00
C THR A 145 -46.07 3.92 42.86
N VAL A 146 -46.27 3.53 41.59
CA VAL A 146 -45.70 4.24 40.42
C VAL A 146 -46.06 5.73 40.44
N GLN A 147 -47.28 6.07 40.88
CA GLN A 147 -47.77 7.44 41.00
C GLN A 147 -47.07 8.23 42.10
N GLU A 148 -46.70 7.58 43.21
CA GLU A 148 -46.04 8.22 44.36
C GLU A 148 -44.55 8.43 44.10
N ASP A 149 -43.93 7.51 43.34
CA ASP A 149 -42.52 7.57 42.95
C ASP A 149 -42.28 8.36 41.64
N MET A 150 -43.30 9.03 41.10
CA MET A 150 -43.22 9.74 39.80
C MET A 150 -42.09 10.78 39.75
N GLU A 151 -41.83 11.48 40.86
CA GLU A 151 -40.75 12.46 40.97
C GLU A 151 -39.36 11.81 40.83
N TRP A 152 -39.17 10.60 41.37
CA TRP A 152 -37.93 9.84 41.24
C TRP A 152 -37.67 9.41 39.80
N TYR A 153 -38.71 8.95 39.09
CA TYR A 153 -38.58 8.59 37.68
C TYR A 153 -38.32 9.81 36.80
N HIS A 154 -38.93 10.96 37.08
CA HIS A 154 -38.58 12.21 36.38
C HIS A 154 -37.13 12.63 36.61
N ALA A 155 -36.64 12.53 37.85
CA ALA A 155 -35.24 12.80 38.17
C ALA A 155 -34.30 11.83 37.46
N LEU A 156 -34.67 10.55 37.34
CA LEU A 156 -33.89 9.54 36.63
C LEU A 156 -33.76 9.83 35.13
N VAL A 157 -34.88 10.12 34.45
CA VAL A 157 -34.86 10.44 33.00
C VAL A 157 -34.10 11.74 32.74
N ARG A 158 -34.21 12.71 33.65
CA ARG A 158 -33.40 13.92 33.59
C ARG A 158 -31.91 13.62 33.72
N ALA A 159 -31.51 12.83 34.72
CA ALA A 159 -30.12 12.47 34.94
C ALA A 159 -29.54 11.70 33.73
N LEU A 160 -30.35 10.83 33.11
CA LEU A 160 -29.97 10.12 31.90
C LEU A 160 -29.74 11.06 30.71
N LEU A 161 -30.59 12.07 30.52
CA LEU A 161 -30.39 13.10 29.50
C LEU A 161 -29.11 13.91 29.74
N GLU A 162 -28.77 14.19 31.01
CA GLU A 162 -27.59 14.95 31.41
C GLU A 162 -26.29 14.11 31.39
N ALA A 163 -26.37 12.78 31.27
CA ALA A 163 -25.22 11.89 31.31
C ALA A 163 -24.23 12.08 30.15
N ASP A 164 -24.71 12.54 28.99
CA ASP A 164 -23.89 12.84 27.81
C ASP A 164 -24.50 14.02 27.03
N VAL A 165 -23.63 14.84 26.43
CA VAL A 165 -24.01 15.96 25.55
C VAL A 165 -24.58 15.48 24.22
N LEU A 166 -24.24 14.26 23.78
CA LEU A 166 -24.80 13.67 22.58
C LEU A 166 -26.29 13.31 22.76
N ILE A 167 -26.74 13.02 23.98
CA ILE A 167 -28.14 12.66 24.24
C ILE A 167 -29.03 13.91 24.14
N GLN A 168 -29.93 13.91 23.15
CA GLN A 168 -30.90 14.99 22.95
C GLN A 168 -32.27 14.67 23.55
N ARG A 169 -32.60 13.37 23.64
CA ARG A 169 -33.85 12.87 24.22
C ARG A 169 -33.58 11.66 25.08
N ALA A 170 -34.26 11.59 26.21
CA ALA A 170 -34.32 10.40 27.05
C ALA A 170 -35.78 10.04 27.29
N LEU A 171 -36.10 8.76 27.21
CA LEU A 171 -37.44 8.24 27.36
C LEU A 171 -37.42 6.98 28.23
N LEU A 172 -38.29 6.93 29.22
CA LEU A 172 -38.49 5.78 30.10
C LEU A 172 -39.92 5.31 29.92
N THR A 173 -40.05 4.05 29.50
CA THR A 173 -41.32 3.33 29.55
C THR A 173 -41.29 2.38 30.73
N PHE A 174 -42.38 2.36 31.48
CA PHE A 174 -42.62 1.38 32.53
C PHE A 174 -43.94 0.67 32.26
N ASP A 175 -43.92 -0.64 32.47
CA ASP A 175 -45.03 -1.52 32.21
C ASP A 175 -45.10 -2.61 33.28
N ALA A 176 -46.16 -2.60 34.08
CA ALA A 176 -46.39 -3.58 35.13
C ALA A 176 -47.13 -4.83 34.63
N ASP A 177 -47.77 -4.78 33.45
CA ASP A 177 -48.65 -5.86 32.99
C ASP A 177 -48.03 -6.60 31.78
N PRO A 178 -47.74 -7.91 31.90
CA PRO A 178 -47.19 -8.69 30.79
C PRO A 178 -48.14 -8.77 29.58
N THR A 179 -49.44 -8.55 29.76
CA THR A 179 -50.47 -8.67 28.71
C THR A 179 -50.83 -7.34 28.02
N ALA A 180 -50.48 -6.20 28.62
CA ALA A 180 -50.85 -4.89 28.08
C ALA A 180 -50.06 -4.54 26.79
N PRO A 181 -50.68 -4.11 25.69
CA PRO A 181 -49.95 -3.69 24.49
C PRO A 181 -49.32 -2.29 24.62
N VAL A 182 -49.70 -1.51 25.63
CA VAL A 182 -49.32 -0.10 25.84
C VAL A 182 -48.67 0.03 27.22
N PRO A 183 -47.54 0.75 27.35
CA PRO A 183 -46.89 0.98 28.63
C PRO A 183 -47.78 1.78 29.59
N GLN A 184 -47.68 1.48 30.88
CA GLN A 184 -48.42 2.17 31.96
C GLN A 184 -47.93 3.61 32.17
N LEU A 185 -46.62 3.84 32.04
CA LEU A 185 -45.99 5.16 32.22
C LEU A 185 -44.96 5.40 31.11
N VAL A 186 -44.97 6.61 30.55
CA VAL A 186 -44.02 7.07 29.52
C VAL A 186 -43.53 8.46 29.90
N LEU A 187 -42.31 8.52 30.42
CA LEU A 187 -41.65 9.79 30.75
C LEU A 187 -40.65 10.17 29.66
N HIS A 188 -40.62 11.47 29.34
CA HIS A 188 -39.79 12.02 28.28
C HIS A 188 -39.06 13.26 28.78
N ALA A 189 -37.75 13.30 28.53
CA ALA A 189 -36.91 14.48 28.76
C ALA A 189 -36.25 14.90 27.46
N THR A 190 -36.28 16.19 27.16
CA THR A 190 -35.62 16.76 25.97
C THR A 190 -34.84 18.02 26.28
N ARG A 191 -33.77 18.24 25.53
CA ARG A 191 -33.06 19.52 25.52
C ARG A 191 -33.80 20.49 24.59
N ASN A 192 -34.07 21.71 25.06
CA ASN A 192 -34.62 22.76 24.19
C ASN A 192 -33.49 23.36 23.32
N PRO A 193 -33.55 23.22 21.99
CA PRO A 193 -32.51 23.75 21.11
C PRO A 193 -32.58 25.28 20.95
N THR A 194 -33.70 25.92 21.30
CA THR A 194 -33.95 27.36 21.04
C THR A 194 -33.63 28.29 22.22
N ALA A 195 -33.36 27.73 23.40
CA ALA A 195 -33.10 28.51 24.60
C ALA A 195 -31.61 28.86 24.73
N LYS A 196 -31.29 30.13 25.02
CA LYS A 196 -29.91 30.60 25.30
C LYS A 196 -29.26 29.93 26.52
N VAL A 197 -30.08 29.31 27.37
CA VAL A 197 -29.68 28.48 28.51
C VAL A 197 -30.26 27.09 28.26
N GLN A 198 -29.50 26.01 28.52
CA GLN A 198 -29.99 24.64 28.37
C GLN A 198 -31.18 24.38 29.32
N THR A 199 -32.39 24.52 28.81
CA THR A 199 -33.61 24.15 29.55
C THR A 199 -34.00 22.73 29.19
N ILE A 200 -34.15 21.88 30.20
CA ILE A 200 -34.66 20.52 30.05
C ILE A 200 -36.18 20.55 30.23
N ILE A 201 -36.88 20.00 29.24
CA ILE A 201 -38.34 19.88 29.26
C ILE A 201 -38.68 18.44 29.64
N LEU A 202 -39.38 18.28 30.76
CA LEU A 202 -39.90 16.99 31.24
C LEU A 202 -41.39 16.89 30.92
N GLN A 203 -41.80 15.78 30.33
CA GLN A 203 -43.18 15.52 29.90
C GLN A 203 -43.59 14.11 30.27
N ASP A 204 -44.85 13.96 30.68
CA ASP A 204 -45.55 12.68 30.74
C ASP A 204 -46.32 12.49 29.42
N LEU A 205 -45.93 11.48 28.65
CA LEU A 205 -46.51 11.13 27.36
C LEU A 205 -47.38 9.87 27.41
N SER A 206 -47.70 9.36 28.61
CA SER A 206 -48.43 8.10 28.78
C SER A 206 -49.78 8.11 28.05
N LYS A 207 -50.51 9.24 28.14
CA LYS A 207 -51.81 9.42 27.44
C LYS A 207 -51.67 9.63 25.93
N ALA A 208 -50.50 10.06 25.47
CA ALA A 208 -50.22 10.38 24.07
C ALA A 208 -49.54 9.24 23.30
N TRP A 209 -49.26 8.09 23.94
CA TRP A 209 -48.47 6.98 23.38
C TRP A 209 -48.85 6.58 21.94
N VAL A 210 -50.15 6.45 21.66
CA VAL A 210 -50.65 6.05 20.34
C VAL A 210 -50.34 7.09 19.26
N SER A 211 -50.33 8.38 19.63
CA SER A 211 -50.01 9.48 18.71
C SER A 211 -48.51 9.74 18.54
N LEU A 212 -47.64 9.12 19.35
CA LEU A 212 -46.18 9.30 19.26
C LEU A 212 -45.53 8.51 18.12
N HIS A 213 -46.24 7.52 17.57
CA HIS A 213 -45.71 6.58 16.60
C HIS A 213 -46.40 6.76 15.23
N PRO A 214 -45.91 7.67 14.37
CA PRO A 214 -46.36 7.73 12.98
C PRO A 214 -46.07 6.40 12.25
N PRO A 215 -46.76 6.10 11.13
CA PRO A 215 -46.47 4.89 10.35
C PRO A 215 -45.00 4.87 9.91
N ALA A 216 -44.43 3.65 9.80
CA ALA A 216 -43.03 3.38 9.44
C ALA A 216 -42.56 4.17 8.19
N PRO A 217 -41.34 4.76 8.20
CA PRO A 217 -40.12 4.02 8.58
C PRO A 217 -39.42 4.41 9.90
N ALA A 218 -39.79 5.49 10.60
CA ALA A 218 -39.40 5.80 12.00
C ALA A 218 -40.00 7.16 12.43
N PRO A 219 -40.07 7.48 13.74
CA PRO A 219 -39.98 6.56 14.87
C PRO A 219 -41.25 5.72 15.00
N ASP A 220 -41.11 4.39 15.00
CA ASP A 220 -42.18 3.43 15.27
C ASP A 220 -42.03 2.82 16.67
N ASP A 221 -42.98 1.99 17.12
CA ASP A 221 -42.95 1.35 18.44
C ASP A 221 -42.16 0.02 18.44
N SER A 222 -41.42 -0.26 17.36
CA SER A 222 -40.67 -1.50 17.15
C SER A 222 -39.63 -1.74 18.25
N TRP A 223 -38.94 -0.68 18.69
CA TRP A 223 -37.97 -0.74 19.79
C TRP A 223 -38.63 -1.28 21.06
N PHE A 224 -39.81 -0.77 21.47
CA PHE A 224 -40.52 -1.21 22.67
C PHE A 224 -41.01 -2.66 22.53
N ARG A 225 -41.71 -2.97 21.42
CA ARG A 225 -42.25 -4.32 21.17
C ARG A 225 -41.16 -5.38 21.09
N SER A 226 -40.01 -5.05 20.49
CA SER A 226 -38.89 -5.98 20.34
C SER A 226 -38.28 -6.40 21.67
N PHE A 227 -38.34 -5.55 22.70
CA PHE A 227 -37.89 -5.88 24.05
C PHE A 227 -38.99 -6.54 24.88
N LYS A 228 -40.24 -6.09 24.75
CA LYS A 228 -41.37 -6.65 25.51
C LYS A 228 -41.67 -8.11 25.13
N PHE A 229 -41.71 -8.40 23.83
CA PHE A 229 -42.04 -9.74 23.31
C PHE A 229 -40.81 -10.58 22.96
N LEU A 230 -39.68 -10.30 23.61
CA LEU A 230 -38.43 -11.02 23.38
C LEU A 230 -38.49 -12.45 23.96
N GLU A 231 -37.96 -13.43 23.22
CA GLU A 231 -37.91 -14.82 23.71
C GLU A 231 -37.05 -14.95 24.99
N SER A 232 -37.51 -15.78 25.94
CA SER A 232 -36.87 -15.98 27.25
C SER A 232 -35.39 -16.42 27.15
N THR A 233 -35.04 -17.20 26.13
CA THR A 233 -33.65 -17.62 25.84
C THR A 233 -32.74 -16.46 25.48
N GLN A 234 -33.23 -15.49 24.70
CA GLN A 234 -32.49 -14.27 24.34
C GLN A 234 -32.41 -13.29 25.52
N VAL A 235 -33.42 -13.24 26.39
CA VAL A 235 -33.38 -12.44 27.63
C VAL A 235 -32.26 -12.93 28.55
N MET A 236 -32.16 -14.25 28.74
CA MET A 236 -31.11 -14.86 29.57
C MET A 236 -29.71 -14.71 28.98
N ALA A 237 -29.58 -14.58 27.65
CA ALA A 237 -28.30 -14.31 27.00
C ALA A 237 -27.85 -12.84 27.15
N ALA A 238 -28.81 -11.90 27.28
CA ALA A 238 -28.53 -10.47 27.44
C ALA A 238 -28.22 -10.08 28.90
N LEU A 239 -28.69 -10.86 29.88
CA LEU A 239 -28.50 -10.62 31.30
C LEU A 239 -27.35 -11.46 31.87
N THR A 240 -26.55 -10.85 32.74
CA THR A 240 -25.52 -11.55 33.51
C THR A 240 -25.96 -11.69 34.96
N LYS A 241 -25.97 -12.94 35.44
CA LYS A 241 -26.24 -13.24 36.85
C LYS A 241 -25.02 -12.86 37.68
N ARG A 242 -25.19 -11.93 38.61
CA ARG A 242 -24.15 -11.50 39.55
C ARG A 242 -24.61 -11.72 40.99
N VAL A 243 -23.74 -12.37 41.77
CA VAL A 243 -23.90 -12.45 43.22
C VAL A 243 -23.40 -11.14 43.81
N LEU A 244 -24.30 -10.35 44.41
CA LEU A 244 -23.92 -9.13 45.10
C LEU A 244 -23.76 -9.45 46.58
N LEU A 245 -22.51 -9.39 47.08
CA LEU A 245 -22.23 -9.40 48.51
C LEU A 245 -22.22 -7.95 49.01
N ASN A 246 -23.34 -7.50 49.57
CA ASN A 246 -23.43 -6.20 50.22
C ASN A 246 -23.44 -6.41 51.76
N ASP A 247 -22.74 -5.56 52.52
CA ASP A 247 -22.85 -5.51 53.98
C ASP A 247 -24.13 -4.76 54.36
N LEU A 248 -25.21 -5.50 54.50
CA LEU A 248 -26.57 -5.00 54.71
C LEU A 248 -27.08 -5.26 56.13
N SER A 249 -26.15 -5.45 57.07
CA SER A 249 -26.46 -5.74 58.48
C SER A 249 -27.35 -4.70 59.17
N THR A 250 -27.58 -3.54 58.53
CA THR A 250 -28.41 -2.42 59.01
C THR A 250 -29.78 -2.29 58.31
N LEU A 251 -30.11 -3.15 57.34
CA LEU A 251 -31.35 -3.08 56.57
C LEU A 251 -32.22 -4.32 56.81
N ASP A 252 -33.40 -4.14 57.42
CA ASP A 252 -34.38 -5.20 57.70
C ASP A 252 -35.09 -5.69 56.41
N THR A 253 -34.32 -6.26 55.47
CA THR A 253 -34.87 -6.85 54.23
C THR A 253 -34.27 -8.25 53.99
N PRO A 254 -35.07 -9.33 54.13
CA PRO A 254 -34.54 -10.70 54.08
C PRO A 254 -34.02 -11.12 52.70
N LYS A 255 -34.39 -10.42 51.61
CA LYS A 255 -33.95 -10.73 50.24
C LYS A 255 -32.57 -10.18 49.86
N TRP A 256 -32.04 -9.21 50.61
CA TRP A 256 -30.76 -8.57 50.26
C TRP A 256 -29.54 -9.36 50.76
N ALA A 257 -29.71 -10.24 51.75
CA ALA A 257 -28.62 -11.02 52.34
C ALA A 257 -28.09 -12.16 51.44
N GLN A 258 -28.88 -12.62 50.45
CA GLN A 258 -28.49 -13.70 49.53
C GLN A 258 -29.30 -13.60 48.23
N GLY A 259 -28.99 -12.60 47.40
CA GLY A 259 -29.71 -12.32 46.17
C GLY A 259 -28.80 -12.44 44.94
N ASP A 260 -29.09 -13.42 44.09
CA ASP A 260 -28.60 -13.40 42.72
C ASP A 260 -29.32 -12.28 41.95
N SER A 261 -28.59 -11.28 41.47
CA SER A 261 -29.15 -10.17 40.69
C SER A 261 -28.81 -10.31 39.21
N TYR A 262 -29.76 -9.96 38.34
CA TYR A 262 -29.56 -9.92 36.89
C TYR A 262 -29.21 -8.51 36.45
N VAL A 263 -28.01 -8.38 35.87
CA VAL A 263 -27.40 -7.11 35.48
C VAL A 263 -27.14 -7.12 33.98
N THR A 264 -27.47 -6.03 33.29
CA THR A 264 -27.14 -5.83 31.88
C THR A 264 -25.77 -5.14 31.73
N ASN A 265 -25.11 -5.42 30.62
CA ASN A 265 -23.86 -4.74 30.23
C ASN A 265 -24.13 -3.87 29.00
N ARG A 266 -23.16 -3.04 28.60
CA ARG A 266 -23.21 -2.24 27.36
C ARG A 266 -23.53 -3.06 26.12
N SER A 267 -23.12 -4.34 26.09
CA SER A 267 -23.42 -5.27 24.99
C SER A 267 -24.89 -5.68 24.91
N GLY A 268 -25.67 -5.46 25.97
CA GLY A 268 -27.12 -5.69 26.00
C GLY A 268 -27.92 -4.51 25.45
N VAL A 269 -27.29 -3.35 25.23
CA VAL A 269 -27.94 -2.18 24.61
C VAL A 269 -28.09 -2.42 23.11
N ARG A 270 -29.30 -2.21 22.58
CA ARG A 270 -29.61 -2.30 21.15
C ARG A 270 -29.75 -0.92 20.53
N TRP A 271 -29.36 -0.81 19.27
CA TRP A 271 -29.54 0.38 18.45
C TRP A 271 -30.61 0.15 17.38
N ALA A 272 -31.26 1.22 16.92
CA ALA A 272 -32.19 1.16 15.80
C ALA A 272 -31.48 0.78 14.50
N ASN A 273 -32.22 0.19 13.55
CA ASN A 273 -31.69 -0.30 12.27
C ASN A 273 -31.17 0.79 11.33
N ALA A 274 -31.56 2.05 11.55
CA ALA A 274 -31.08 3.19 10.78
C ALA A 274 -31.15 4.46 11.64
N PRO A 275 -30.26 5.43 11.40
CA PRO A 275 -30.42 6.76 11.95
C PRO A 275 -31.58 7.48 11.27
N PHE A 276 -32.14 8.46 11.96
CA PHE A 276 -33.31 9.19 11.49
C PHE A 276 -33.10 10.71 11.60
N LEU A 277 -33.78 11.45 10.73
CA LEU A 277 -33.90 12.89 10.75
C LEU A 277 -35.26 13.26 11.31
N ASP A 278 -35.25 14.02 12.39
CA ASP A 278 -36.47 14.34 13.14
C ASP A 278 -37.34 15.39 12.41
N CYS A 279 -38.65 15.31 12.62
CA CYS A 279 -39.63 16.23 12.03
C CYS A 279 -40.43 16.92 13.13
N LYS A 280 -40.32 18.24 13.24
CA LYS A 280 -41.06 19.06 14.22
C LYS A 280 -41.83 20.16 13.52
N ASP A 281 -43.09 20.33 13.88
CA ASP A 281 -43.96 21.40 13.36
C ASP A 281 -43.97 21.47 11.82
N GLY A 282 -43.89 20.30 11.17
CA GLY A 282 -43.89 20.19 9.71
C GLY A 282 -42.55 20.46 9.03
N ARG A 283 -41.44 20.61 9.77
CA ARG A 283 -40.08 20.90 9.27
C ARG A 283 -39.03 19.92 9.79
N PHE A 284 -38.06 19.61 8.94
CA PHE A 284 -36.92 18.78 9.34
C PHE A 284 -36.01 19.53 10.31
N VAL A 285 -35.61 18.87 11.39
CA VAL A 285 -34.62 19.39 12.34
C VAL A 285 -33.23 18.96 11.85
N PRO A 286 -32.29 19.89 11.65
CA PRO A 286 -30.95 19.52 11.19
C PRO A 286 -30.20 18.72 12.25
N GLY A 287 -29.73 17.54 11.89
CA GLY A 287 -28.95 16.64 12.74
C GLY A 287 -29.48 15.22 12.74
N TRP A 288 -28.66 14.28 12.28
CA TRP A 288 -28.99 12.86 12.31
C TRP A 288 -28.98 12.32 13.74
N MET A 289 -30.03 11.58 14.09
CA MET A 289 -30.23 10.99 15.41
C MET A 289 -30.17 9.47 15.34
N LEU A 290 -29.59 8.84 16.35
CA LEU A 290 -29.60 7.39 16.52
C LEU A 290 -30.33 7.02 17.82
N THR A 291 -31.25 6.07 17.73
CA THR A 291 -31.93 5.54 18.91
C THR A 291 -31.14 4.40 19.53
N LEU A 292 -30.83 4.52 20.82
CA LEU A 292 -30.23 3.48 21.65
C LEU A 292 -31.24 3.08 22.74
N SER A 293 -31.37 1.79 23.01
CA SER A 293 -32.39 1.29 23.95
C SER A 293 -31.97 0.02 24.67
N THR A 294 -32.44 -0.12 25.91
CA THR A 294 -32.23 -1.31 26.75
C THR A 294 -33.46 -1.54 27.61
N SER A 295 -33.75 -2.80 27.91
CA SER A 295 -34.79 -3.17 28.87
C SER A 295 -34.25 -3.30 30.29
N PHE A 296 -35.17 -3.26 31.25
CA PHE A 296 -34.94 -3.58 32.65
C PHE A 296 -36.01 -4.54 33.16
N TYR A 297 -35.65 -5.32 34.18
CA TYR A 297 -36.40 -6.49 34.63
C TYR A 297 -36.53 -6.54 36.15
N GLY A 298 -37.71 -6.94 36.62
CA GLY A 298 -37.96 -7.38 37.98
C GLY A 298 -37.80 -8.90 38.11
N LEU A 299 -38.17 -9.46 39.27
CA LEU A 299 -38.19 -10.91 39.48
C LEU A 299 -39.62 -11.40 39.70
N LYS A 300 -39.94 -12.52 39.07
CA LYS A 300 -41.11 -13.33 39.43
C LYS A 300 -40.88 -14.04 40.77
N PRO A 301 -41.93 -14.59 41.39
CA PRO A 301 -41.80 -15.43 42.59
C PRO A 301 -40.84 -16.63 42.43
N ASP A 302 -40.64 -17.11 41.19
CA ASP A 302 -39.71 -18.20 40.84
C ASP A 302 -38.25 -17.73 40.56
N LEU A 303 -37.94 -16.45 40.83
CA LEU A 303 -36.64 -15.81 40.60
C LEU A 303 -36.22 -15.71 39.13
N THR A 304 -37.16 -15.86 38.19
CA THR A 304 -36.91 -15.59 36.77
C THR A 304 -37.10 -14.10 36.45
N PRO A 305 -36.32 -13.52 35.51
CA PRO A 305 -36.48 -12.14 35.08
C PRO A 305 -37.86 -11.89 34.46
N GLU A 306 -38.52 -10.83 34.90
CA GLU A 306 -39.78 -10.33 34.35
C GLU A 306 -39.59 -8.95 33.75
N PHE A 307 -40.01 -8.76 32.50
CA PHE A 307 -39.92 -7.47 31.83
C PHE A 307 -40.74 -6.41 32.56
N ARG A 308 -40.11 -5.25 32.86
CA ARG A 308 -40.78 -4.12 33.53
C ARG A 308 -40.76 -2.82 32.72
N GLY A 309 -39.96 -2.76 31.67
CA GLY A 309 -39.92 -1.59 30.81
C GLY A 309 -38.66 -1.47 29.97
N VAL A 310 -38.60 -0.36 29.23
CA VAL A 310 -37.51 0.00 28.32
C VAL A 310 -37.08 1.43 28.58
N ILE A 311 -35.77 1.63 28.56
CA ILE A 311 -35.12 2.94 28.56
C ILE A 311 -34.59 3.17 27.14
N ARG A 312 -34.91 4.33 26.60
CA ARG A 312 -34.49 4.78 25.27
C ARG A 312 -33.79 6.13 25.38
N VAL A 313 -32.70 6.30 24.64
CA VAL A 313 -32.10 7.62 24.39
C VAL A 313 -31.93 7.83 22.90
N ASP A 314 -32.17 9.06 22.43
CA ASP A 314 -31.84 9.47 21.08
C ASP A 314 -30.61 10.36 21.13
N VAL A 315 -29.54 9.91 20.49
CA VAL A 315 -28.23 10.58 20.44
C VAL A 315 -28.01 11.27 19.11
N ASN A 316 -27.46 12.49 19.13
CA ASN A 316 -27.04 13.19 17.93
C ASN A 316 -25.73 12.57 17.41
N ILE A 317 -25.75 12.06 16.17
CA ILE A 317 -24.60 11.44 15.53
C ILE A 317 -23.99 12.31 14.43
N GLN A 318 -24.51 13.53 14.21
CA GLN A 318 -24.11 14.41 13.10
C GLN A 318 -22.61 14.68 13.02
N ASP A 319 -21.91 14.69 14.16
CA ASP A 319 -20.48 14.98 14.26
C ASP A 319 -19.60 13.71 14.24
N ILE A 320 -20.19 12.51 14.09
CA ILE A 320 -19.46 11.24 14.03
C ILE A 320 -19.17 10.90 12.57
N ASP A 321 -17.88 10.75 12.24
CA ASP A 321 -17.44 10.41 10.89
C ASP A 321 -17.92 9.02 10.44
N LEU A 322 -18.29 8.94 9.16
CA LEU A 322 -18.65 7.70 8.48
C LEU A 322 -17.54 7.26 7.53
N ASP A 323 -17.06 6.03 7.69
CA ASP A 323 -16.02 5.44 6.83
C ASP A 323 -16.63 4.44 5.84
N GLN A 324 -16.80 4.89 4.58
CA GLN A 324 -17.29 4.06 3.47
C GLN A 324 -16.21 3.20 2.81
N CYS A 325 -14.94 3.40 3.16
CA CYS A 325 -13.80 2.63 2.64
C CYS A 325 -13.56 1.34 3.45
N THR A 326 -14.13 1.24 4.65
CA THR A 326 -14.04 0.03 5.47
C THR A 326 -14.73 -1.15 4.76
N THR A 327 -14.07 -2.31 4.77
CA THR A 327 -14.63 -3.58 4.28
C THR A 327 -15.37 -4.30 5.42
N GLY A 328 -16.59 -4.77 5.17
CA GLY A 328 -17.35 -5.60 6.12
C GLY A 328 -18.85 -5.36 6.03
N ASP A 329 -19.59 -5.88 7.01
CA ASP A 329 -21.05 -5.76 7.07
C ASP A 329 -21.53 -4.53 7.85
N GLY A 330 -20.63 -3.60 8.21
CA GLY A 330 -20.98 -2.40 8.97
C GLY A 330 -21.84 -1.43 8.16
N TRP A 331 -22.53 -0.52 8.84
CA TRP A 331 -23.31 0.54 8.18
C TRP A 331 -22.49 1.32 7.15
N PHE A 332 -23.00 1.37 5.92
CA PHE A 332 -22.37 1.99 4.75
C PHE A 332 -20.95 1.52 4.40
N ALA A 333 -20.49 0.40 4.97
CA ALA A 333 -19.22 -0.21 4.58
C ALA A 333 -19.24 -0.60 3.09
N ASP A 334 -18.11 -0.43 2.41
CA ASP A 334 -17.92 -0.81 1.00
C ASP A 334 -18.92 -0.15 0.01
N THR A 335 -19.49 1.01 0.38
CA THR A 335 -20.42 1.80 -0.46
C THR A 335 -19.73 2.86 -1.32
N HIS A 336 -18.40 2.87 -1.36
CA HIS A 336 -17.61 3.81 -2.16
C HIS A 336 -17.72 3.54 -3.67
N GLN A 337 -17.55 4.57 -4.49
CA GLN A 337 -17.62 4.47 -5.96
C GLN A 337 -16.26 4.23 -6.64
N CYS A 338 -15.17 4.12 -5.87
CA CYS A 338 -13.83 3.86 -6.43
C CYS A 338 -13.77 2.53 -7.20
N ASN A 339 -13.09 2.52 -8.35
CA ASN A 339 -12.86 1.29 -9.12
C ASN A 339 -11.89 0.35 -8.38
N ARG A 340 -12.35 -0.83 -7.98
CA ARG A 340 -11.56 -1.79 -7.18
C ARG A 340 -10.31 -2.32 -7.89
N THR A 341 -10.23 -2.28 -9.22
CA THR A 341 -9.06 -2.79 -9.95
C THR A 341 -7.94 -1.77 -10.02
N SER A 342 -8.25 -0.51 -10.29
CA SER A 342 -7.27 0.56 -10.55
C SER A 342 -7.12 1.58 -9.41
N MET A 343 -8.06 1.61 -8.46
CA MET A 343 -8.14 2.62 -7.40
C MET A 343 -8.20 2.01 -5.99
N GLU A 344 -7.84 2.83 -5.01
CA GLU A 344 -7.88 2.61 -3.58
C GLU A 344 -8.72 3.71 -2.91
N CYS A 345 -9.59 3.33 -1.98
CA CYS A 345 -10.45 4.25 -1.24
C CYS A 345 -9.75 4.76 0.02
N VAL A 346 -9.75 6.08 0.24
CA VAL A 346 -9.19 6.72 1.43
C VAL A 346 -10.26 7.59 2.10
N PRO A 347 -10.63 7.37 3.38
CA PRO A 347 -11.66 8.16 4.05
C PRO A 347 -11.15 9.56 4.42
N ILE A 348 -12.05 10.55 4.42
CA ILE A 348 -11.76 11.94 4.83
C ILE A 348 -12.30 12.17 6.25
N PRO A 349 -11.45 12.31 7.28
CA PRO A 349 -11.90 12.52 8.65
C PRO A 349 -12.39 13.96 8.90
N GLY A 350 -13.17 14.16 9.96
CA GLY A 350 -13.62 15.46 10.46
C GLY A 350 -14.78 16.09 9.68
N ARG A 351 -15.55 15.30 8.94
CA ARG A 351 -16.69 15.76 8.12
C ARG A 351 -18.04 15.42 8.75
N GLY A 352 -18.04 14.63 9.84
CA GLY A 352 -19.23 14.18 10.52
C GLY A 352 -20.00 13.13 9.73
N PHE A 353 -21.26 12.92 10.09
CA PHE A 353 -22.12 11.90 9.51
C PHE A 353 -22.64 12.35 8.14
N ARG A 354 -21.81 12.12 7.11
CA ARG A 354 -22.08 12.45 5.72
C ARG A 354 -21.58 11.33 4.81
N LEU A 355 -22.31 11.05 3.74
CA LEU A 355 -21.84 10.18 2.66
C LEU A 355 -20.97 10.97 1.67
N GLY A 356 -20.18 10.25 0.88
CA GLY A 356 -19.26 10.80 -0.13
C GLY A 356 -17.94 11.33 0.43
N GLN A 357 -17.65 11.11 1.72
CA GLN A 357 -16.44 11.63 2.38
C GLN A 357 -15.23 10.70 2.21
N TYR A 358 -14.88 10.42 0.95
CA TYR A 358 -13.71 9.61 0.61
C TYR A 358 -13.05 10.13 -0.67
N CYS A 359 -11.76 9.83 -0.82
CA CYS A 359 -10.99 10.10 -2.03
C CYS A 359 -10.60 8.77 -2.68
N CYS A 360 -10.67 8.71 -4.00
CA CYS A 360 -10.19 7.56 -4.76
C CYS A 360 -8.79 7.86 -5.27
N ARG A 361 -7.80 7.12 -4.78
CA ARG A 361 -6.40 7.23 -5.20
C ARG A 361 -6.06 6.14 -6.20
N CYS A 362 -5.25 6.41 -7.22
CA CYS A 362 -4.75 5.34 -8.08
C CYS A 362 -3.88 4.37 -7.27
N LYS A 363 -4.08 3.06 -7.49
CA LYS A 363 -3.26 2.01 -6.88
C LYS A 363 -1.82 2.05 -7.42
N ASP A 364 -0.90 1.47 -6.66
CA ASP A 364 0.45 1.21 -7.14
C ASP A 364 0.43 0.50 -8.50
N GLY A 365 1.26 0.95 -9.44
CA GLY A 365 1.24 0.51 -10.83
C GLY A 365 0.20 1.21 -11.71
N TYR A 366 -0.54 2.20 -11.21
CA TYR A 366 -1.39 3.08 -11.99
C TYR A 366 -1.06 4.57 -11.72
N TYR A 367 -1.34 5.45 -12.67
CA TYR A 367 -1.12 6.89 -12.57
C TYR A 367 -2.31 7.68 -13.12
N ASN A 368 -2.45 8.93 -12.65
CA ASN A 368 -3.47 9.87 -13.13
C ASN A 368 -2.83 10.92 -14.05
N PRO A 369 -3.17 10.96 -15.36
CA PRO A 369 -2.57 11.88 -16.33
C PRO A 369 -2.98 13.34 -16.13
N GLU A 370 -4.08 13.59 -15.42
CA GLU A 370 -4.60 14.95 -15.16
C GLU A 370 -3.88 15.66 -14.01
N THR A 371 -2.91 15.00 -13.36
CA THR A 371 -2.18 15.58 -12.24
C THR A 371 -1.13 16.56 -12.76
N THR A 372 -1.40 17.86 -12.66
CA THR A 372 -0.40 18.87 -13.04
C THR A 372 0.78 18.88 -12.05
N PRO A 373 2.03 19.09 -12.49
CA PRO A 373 3.22 19.06 -11.63
C PRO A 373 3.26 20.15 -10.55
N GLN A 374 2.28 21.05 -10.50
CA GLN A 374 2.17 22.10 -9.48
C GLN A 374 1.46 21.62 -8.21
N ASP A 375 0.69 20.52 -8.29
CA ASP A 375 -0.01 19.90 -7.15
C ASP A 375 0.87 18.91 -6.38
N SER A 376 2.03 18.52 -6.92
CA SER A 376 2.96 17.57 -6.29
C SER A 376 3.99 18.22 -5.36
N VAL A 377 4.18 19.54 -5.41
CA VAL A 377 5.30 20.23 -4.71
C VAL A 377 4.89 20.82 -3.35
N ASN A 378 3.60 20.98 -3.05
CA ASN A 378 3.12 21.52 -1.77
C ASN A 378 2.38 20.50 -0.87
N GLY A 379 2.46 19.20 -1.17
CA GLY A 379 1.72 18.17 -0.44
C GLY A 379 2.57 17.36 0.54
N SER A 380 3.14 17.98 1.58
CA SER A 380 3.22 17.26 2.84
C SER A 380 1.76 17.01 3.27
N ASP A 381 1.34 15.73 3.22
CA ASP A 381 -0.03 15.19 3.19
C ASP A 381 -0.67 15.02 1.79
N GLY A 382 -0.43 13.84 1.19
CA GLY A 382 -1.47 12.90 0.76
C GLY A 382 -2.68 13.39 -0.05
N GLY A 383 -2.62 14.52 -0.76
CA GLY A 383 -3.72 15.07 -1.54
C GLY A 383 -4.00 14.31 -2.83
N GLY A 384 -4.60 13.12 -2.74
CA GLY A 384 -5.29 12.51 -3.88
C GLY A 384 -6.46 13.39 -4.33
N VAL A 385 -6.77 13.41 -5.62
CA VAL A 385 -7.95 14.11 -6.14
C VAL A 385 -9.19 13.51 -5.48
N CYS A 386 -9.85 14.29 -4.63
CA CYS A 386 -11.00 13.85 -3.87
C CYS A 386 -12.30 14.01 -4.66
N TYR A 387 -13.31 13.21 -4.31
CA TYR A 387 -14.67 13.37 -4.83
C TYR A 387 -15.10 14.85 -4.65
N PRO A 388 -15.63 15.52 -5.69
CA PRO A 388 -16.48 15.00 -6.77
C PRO A 388 -15.79 14.54 -8.06
N ASN A 389 -14.48 14.76 -8.23
CA ASN A 389 -13.79 14.40 -9.47
C ASN A 389 -13.08 13.06 -9.33
N MET A 390 -13.60 12.01 -9.99
CA MET A 390 -12.95 10.71 -10.01
C MET A 390 -11.72 10.73 -10.94
N PRO A 391 -10.51 10.42 -10.45
CA PRO A 391 -9.33 10.40 -11.32
C PRO A 391 -9.39 9.24 -12.32
N ILE A 392 -8.81 9.43 -13.50
CA ILE A 392 -8.65 8.37 -14.50
C ILE A 392 -7.31 7.68 -14.24
N CYS A 393 -7.35 6.42 -13.80
CA CYS A 393 -6.13 5.67 -13.47
C CYS A 393 -5.69 4.78 -14.65
N LEU A 394 -4.56 5.11 -15.28
CA LEU A 394 -3.94 4.35 -16.36
C LEU A 394 -2.80 3.47 -15.83
N PRO A 395 -2.56 2.27 -16.40
CA PRO A 395 -1.48 1.41 -15.94
C PRO A 395 -0.11 2.00 -16.28
N CYS A 396 0.82 1.88 -15.34
CA CYS A 396 2.24 2.17 -15.53
C CYS A 396 2.89 1.14 -16.47
N TRP A 397 4.08 1.50 -16.95
CA TRP A 397 4.89 0.58 -17.74
C TRP A 397 5.22 -0.70 -16.93
N PRO A 398 5.20 -1.90 -17.54
CA PRO A 398 5.35 -3.16 -16.81
C PRO A 398 6.61 -3.22 -15.93
N GLY A 399 6.43 -3.46 -14.63
CA GLY A 399 7.55 -3.54 -13.67
C GLY A 399 7.92 -2.22 -12.99
N CYS A 400 7.21 -1.13 -13.26
CA CYS A 400 7.30 0.12 -12.49
C CYS A 400 6.28 0.12 -11.35
N LYS A 401 6.70 0.51 -10.14
CA LYS A 401 5.81 0.59 -8.96
C LYS A 401 4.98 1.87 -8.92
N SER A 402 5.58 2.99 -9.31
CA SER A 402 4.94 4.30 -9.40
C SER A 402 5.48 5.00 -10.63
N CYS A 403 4.62 5.68 -11.36
CA CYS A 403 4.97 6.44 -12.54
C CYS A 403 4.14 7.73 -12.59
N GLN A 404 4.74 8.79 -13.15
CA GLN A 404 4.03 10.03 -13.43
C GLN A 404 3.38 9.99 -14.82
N ASP A 405 4.04 9.31 -15.75
CA ASP A 405 3.61 9.13 -17.14
C ASP A 405 3.79 7.67 -17.57
N GLY A 406 3.20 7.28 -18.72
CA GLY A 406 3.40 5.97 -19.34
C GLY A 406 4.83 5.68 -19.85
N ALA A 407 5.82 6.50 -19.47
CA ALA A 407 7.22 6.34 -19.84
C ALA A 407 7.87 5.14 -19.11
N PRO A 408 8.86 4.48 -19.74
CA PRO A 408 9.55 3.36 -19.11
C PRO A 408 10.40 3.84 -17.92
N CYS A 409 10.32 3.16 -16.77
CA CYS A 409 11.14 3.48 -15.60
C CYS A 409 12.60 3.01 -15.70
N TRP A 410 12.90 2.10 -16.64
CA TRP A 410 14.25 1.55 -16.84
C TRP A 410 14.82 1.99 -18.18
N VAL A 411 16.11 2.28 -18.21
CA VAL A 411 16.82 2.62 -19.45
C VAL A 411 16.76 1.43 -20.41
N GLN A 412 16.29 1.69 -21.63
CA GLN A 412 16.25 0.67 -22.68
C GLN A 412 17.67 0.41 -23.19
N GLU A 413 18.08 -0.87 -23.21
CA GLU A 413 19.44 -1.24 -23.58
C GLU A 413 19.62 -1.29 -25.11
N ASP A 414 20.60 -0.55 -25.64
CA ASP A 414 20.99 -0.65 -27.06
C ASP A 414 21.67 -1.99 -27.35
N TRP A 415 20.86 -2.98 -27.71
CA TRP A 415 21.31 -4.33 -28.00
C TRP A 415 22.33 -4.40 -29.14
N LEU A 416 22.22 -3.51 -30.14
CA LEU A 416 23.11 -3.43 -31.30
C LEU A 416 24.54 -3.08 -30.90
N LEU A 417 24.71 -2.00 -30.13
CA LEU A 417 26.04 -1.53 -29.70
C LEU A 417 26.72 -2.58 -28.82
N ARG A 418 25.97 -3.17 -27.88
CA ARG A 418 26.49 -4.22 -26.99
C ARG A 418 26.89 -5.48 -27.74
N ALA A 419 26.09 -5.93 -28.70
CA ALA A 419 26.40 -7.09 -29.53
C ALA A 419 27.66 -6.88 -30.37
N ALA A 420 27.84 -5.68 -30.95
CA ALA A 420 29.02 -5.33 -31.73
C ALA A 420 30.31 -5.40 -30.89
N VAL A 421 30.31 -4.80 -29.69
CA VAL A 421 31.46 -4.83 -28.78
C VAL A 421 31.79 -6.28 -28.34
N LEU A 422 30.77 -7.08 -28.04
CA LEU A 422 30.95 -8.48 -27.63
C LEU A 422 31.53 -9.35 -28.77
N ALA A 423 31.08 -9.13 -30.00
CA ALA A 423 31.58 -9.85 -31.17
C ALA A 423 33.06 -9.57 -31.42
N VAL A 424 33.46 -8.28 -31.40
CA VAL A 424 34.87 -7.87 -31.54
C VAL A 424 35.72 -8.48 -30.44
N GLN A 425 35.25 -8.47 -29.19
CA GLN A 425 35.95 -9.08 -28.06
C GLN A 425 36.11 -10.60 -28.22
N GLY A 426 35.07 -11.29 -28.69
CA GLY A 426 35.10 -12.73 -28.94
C GLY A 426 36.13 -13.13 -30.00
N VAL A 427 36.30 -12.32 -31.04
CA VAL A 427 37.34 -12.53 -32.06
C VAL A 427 38.74 -12.43 -31.45
N PHE A 428 39.03 -11.43 -30.62
CA PHE A 428 40.33 -11.32 -29.95
C PHE A 428 40.60 -12.48 -28.99
N MET A 429 39.59 -12.93 -28.23
CA MET A 429 39.69 -14.11 -27.37
C MET A 429 40.04 -15.38 -28.16
N LEU A 430 39.38 -15.57 -29.31
CA LEU A 430 39.64 -16.69 -30.20
C LEU A 430 41.07 -16.63 -30.77
N LEU A 431 41.54 -15.45 -31.20
CA LEU A 431 42.90 -15.26 -31.69
C LEU A 431 43.96 -15.58 -30.63
N ILE A 432 43.73 -15.21 -29.38
CA ILE A 432 44.63 -15.54 -28.26
C ILE A 432 44.66 -17.05 -28.02
N PHE A 433 43.50 -17.70 -28.02
CA PHE A 433 43.40 -19.15 -27.85
C PHE A 433 44.10 -19.91 -28.98
N VAL A 434 43.91 -19.50 -30.23
CA VAL A 434 44.63 -20.05 -31.40
C VAL A 434 46.13 -19.81 -31.26
N SER A 435 46.55 -18.62 -30.84
CA SER A 435 47.96 -18.30 -30.61
C SER A 435 48.60 -19.18 -29.53
N MET A 436 47.86 -19.49 -28.46
CA MET A 436 48.26 -20.42 -27.40
C MET A 436 48.46 -21.85 -27.96
N LEU A 437 47.50 -22.34 -28.76
CA LEU A 437 47.60 -23.66 -29.39
C LEU A 437 48.79 -23.74 -30.37
N VAL A 438 49.00 -22.68 -31.16
CA VAL A 438 50.12 -22.59 -32.11
C VAL A 438 51.46 -22.58 -31.38
N ALA A 439 51.59 -21.82 -30.30
CA ALA A 439 52.78 -21.78 -29.45
C ALA A 439 53.08 -23.16 -28.83
N TYR A 440 52.04 -23.87 -28.38
CA TYR A 440 52.16 -25.22 -27.84
C TYR A 440 52.59 -26.24 -28.90
N ARG A 441 51.98 -26.22 -30.09
CA ARG A 441 52.34 -27.13 -31.19
C ARG A 441 53.78 -26.92 -31.65
N HIS A 442 54.23 -25.68 -31.80
CA HIS A 442 55.58 -25.34 -32.27
C HIS A 442 56.63 -25.29 -31.16
N ARG A 443 56.36 -25.88 -29.98
CA ARG A 443 57.26 -25.84 -28.81
C ARG A 443 58.69 -26.31 -29.04
N ARG A 444 58.91 -27.16 -30.06
CA ARG A 444 60.25 -27.68 -30.42
C ARG A 444 61.10 -26.69 -31.24
N ASN A 445 60.51 -25.61 -31.76
CA ASN A 445 61.24 -24.63 -32.53
C ASN A 445 62.27 -23.86 -31.68
N ARG A 446 63.50 -23.75 -32.18
CA ARG A 446 64.63 -23.11 -31.49
C ARG A 446 64.33 -21.66 -31.07
N ARG A 447 63.54 -20.92 -31.87
CA ARG A 447 63.09 -19.55 -31.58
C ARG A 447 62.18 -19.46 -30.35
N ILE A 448 61.14 -20.31 -30.28
CA ILE A 448 60.18 -20.33 -29.16
C ILE A 448 60.83 -20.85 -27.89
N ARG A 449 61.69 -21.86 -28.01
CA ARG A 449 62.44 -22.42 -26.88
C ARG A 449 63.44 -21.42 -26.27
N ALA A 450 64.04 -20.53 -27.08
CA ALA A 450 64.97 -19.52 -26.60
C ALA A 450 64.29 -18.41 -25.75
N SER A 451 63.08 -18.00 -26.14
CA SER A 451 62.29 -16.97 -25.43
C SER A 451 61.63 -17.47 -24.14
N GLY A 452 61.49 -18.80 -23.99
CA GLY A 452 60.95 -19.47 -22.81
C GLY A 452 59.46 -19.80 -22.94
N LEU A 453 59.16 -21.02 -23.38
CA LEU A 453 57.80 -21.50 -23.65
C LEU A 453 56.83 -21.28 -22.47
N LEU A 454 57.24 -21.66 -21.26
CA LEU A 454 56.40 -21.54 -20.06
C LEU A 454 56.00 -20.09 -19.76
N LEU A 455 56.89 -19.13 -20.01
CA LEU A 455 56.60 -17.70 -19.79
C LEU A 455 55.66 -17.14 -20.86
N LEU A 456 55.84 -17.57 -22.12
CA LEU A 456 54.96 -17.19 -23.22
C LEU A 456 53.53 -17.73 -23.01
N GLU A 457 53.41 -18.99 -22.58
CA GLU A 457 52.13 -19.61 -22.27
C GLU A 457 51.41 -18.89 -21.11
N THR A 458 52.14 -18.51 -20.05
CA THR A 458 51.57 -17.71 -18.96
C THR A 458 51.12 -16.32 -19.40
N ILE A 459 51.83 -15.65 -20.30
CA ILE A 459 51.41 -14.34 -20.85
C ILE A 459 50.12 -14.48 -21.65
N LEU A 460 50.01 -15.49 -22.51
CA LEU A 460 48.81 -15.74 -23.31
C LEU A 460 47.60 -16.09 -22.43
N PHE A 461 47.81 -16.90 -21.39
CA PHE A 461 46.78 -17.20 -20.40
C PHE A 461 46.32 -15.96 -19.62
N GLY A 462 47.26 -15.13 -19.15
CA GLY A 462 46.93 -13.87 -18.48
C GLY A 462 46.20 -12.89 -19.41
N SER A 463 46.54 -12.88 -20.69
CA SER A 463 45.86 -12.07 -21.71
C SER A 463 44.41 -12.53 -21.86
N LEU A 464 44.15 -13.83 -21.97
CA LEU A 464 42.81 -14.39 -22.02
C LEU A 464 41.95 -13.94 -20.81
N LEU A 465 42.55 -13.93 -19.60
CA LEU A 465 41.88 -13.40 -18.41
C LEU A 465 41.60 -11.90 -18.51
N LEU A 466 42.48 -11.07 -19.07
CA LEU A 466 42.23 -9.63 -19.21
C LEU A 466 41.10 -9.29 -20.19
N TYR A 467 40.83 -10.13 -21.19
CA TYR A 467 39.72 -9.95 -22.12
C TYR A 467 38.38 -10.50 -21.59
N PHE A 468 38.38 -11.41 -20.61
CA PHE A 468 37.16 -11.99 -20.04
C PHE A 468 36.22 -11.01 -19.28
N PRO A 469 36.67 -9.94 -18.57
CA PRO A 469 35.81 -9.00 -17.87
C PRO A 469 34.74 -8.32 -18.74
N VAL A 470 35.03 -8.06 -20.02
CA VAL A 470 34.05 -7.47 -20.95
C VAL A 470 32.86 -8.41 -21.18
N PHE A 471 33.09 -9.72 -21.18
CA PHE A 471 32.03 -10.72 -21.25
C PHE A 471 31.17 -10.74 -19.97
N ILE A 472 31.78 -10.50 -18.80
CA ILE A 472 31.05 -10.41 -17.53
C ILE A 472 30.13 -9.18 -17.51
N LEU A 473 30.60 -8.04 -18.03
CA LEU A 473 29.84 -6.77 -18.10
C LEU A 473 28.61 -6.85 -19.00
N TYR A 474 28.58 -7.76 -19.98
CA TYR A 474 27.44 -7.93 -20.88
C TYR A 474 26.17 -8.40 -20.14
N PHE A 475 26.33 -9.21 -19.11
CA PHE A 475 25.19 -9.71 -18.36
C PHE A 475 24.77 -8.73 -17.25
N LYS A 476 23.47 -8.75 -16.90
CA LYS A 476 22.93 -7.92 -15.81
C LYS A 476 23.81 -8.00 -14.54
N PRO A 477 24.12 -6.86 -13.90
CA PRO A 477 25.01 -6.82 -12.75
C PRO A 477 24.42 -7.68 -11.62
N SER A 478 25.27 -8.50 -11.02
CA SER A 478 24.95 -9.30 -9.84
C SER A 478 26.12 -9.24 -8.88
N THR A 479 25.88 -9.53 -7.59
CA THR A 479 26.93 -9.52 -6.56
C THR A 479 28.11 -10.41 -6.97
N PHE A 480 27.82 -11.62 -7.44
CA PHE A 480 28.82 -12.55 -7.92
C PHE A 480 29.60 -12.01 -9.14
N ARG A 481 28.89 -11.43 -10.12
CA ARG A 481 29.53 -10.89 -11.33
C ARG A 481 30.42 -9.68 -11.03
N CYS A 482 30.00 -8.77 -10.17
CA CYS A 482 30.83 -7.62 -9.77
C CYS A 482 32.11 -8.06 -9.03
N ILE A 483 32.02 -9.11 -8.20
CA ILE A 483 33.20 -9.71 -7.54
C ILE A 483 34.11 -10.37 -8.57
N LEU A 484 33.54 -11.25 -9.40
CA LEU A 484 34.29 -12.00 -10.41
C LEU A 484 35.03 -11.08 -11.39
N LEU A 485 34.40 -9.98 -11.79
CA LEU A 485 34.99 -8.97 -12.67
C LEU A 485 36.32 -8.43 -12.12
N ARG A 486 36.37 -8.06 -10.84
CA ARG A 486 37.58 -7.54 -10.18
C ARG A 486 38.65 -8.62 -10.07
N TRP A 487 38.27 -9.82 -9.65
CA TRP A 487 39.19 -10.96 -9.52
C TRP A 487 39.88 -11.29 -10.83
N VAL A 488 39.10 -11.45 -11.91
CA VAL A 488 39.62 -11.81 -13.22
C VAL A 488 40.54 -10.71 -13.75
N ARG A 489 40.12 -9.43 -13.65
CA ARG A 489 40.94 -8.29 -14.11
C ARG A 489 42.29 -8.25 -13.39
N MET A 490 42.29 -8.27 -12.05
CA MET A 490 43.51 -8.09 -11.26
C MET A 490 44.48 -9.29 -11.40
N LEU A 491 43.94 -10.51 -11.45
CA LEU A 491 44.78 -11.70 -11.70
C LEU A 491 45.34 -11.69 -13.12
N GLY A 492 44.55 -11.32 -14.13
CA GLY A 492 45.02 -11.19 -15.51
C GLY A 492 46.15 -10.16 -15.63
N PHE A 493 45.97 -8.98 -15.03
CA PHE A 493 46.98 -7.92 -15.01
C PHE A 493 48.29 -8.39 -14.35
N SER A 494 48.19 -8.98 -13.16
CA SER A 494 49.34 -9.49 -12.42
C SER A 494 50.08 -10.60 -13.17
N ILE A 495 49.37 -11.48 -13.88
CA ILE A 495 50.01 -12.53 -14.70
C ILE A 495 50.75 -11.91 -15.89
N VAL A 496 50.10 -11.05 -16.69
CA VAL A 496 50.71 -10.48 -17.90
C VAL A 496 51.88 -9.57 -17.55
N TYR A 497 51.65 -8.53 -16.75
CA TYR A 497 52.68 -7.55 -16.46
C TYR A 497 53.69 -8.08 -15.43
N GLY A 498 53.30 -8.98 -14.53
CA GLY A 498 54.23 -9.69 -13.65
C GLY A 498 55.20 -10.59 -14.39
N THR A 499 54.74 -11.34 -15.40
CA THR A 499 55.64 -12.17 -16.22
C THR A 499 56.55 -11.34 -17.10
N VAL A 500 56.05 -10.25 -17.71
CA VAL A 500 56.87 -9.34 -18.52
C VAL A 500 57.96 -8.66 -17.69
N THR A 501 57.63 -8.15 -16.51
CA THR A 501 58.61 -7.52 -15.58
C THR A 501 59.63 -8.53 -15.05
N LEU A 502 59.22 -9.74 -14.69
CA LEU A 502 60.15 -10.79 -14.27
C LEU A 502 61.07 -11.24 -15.41
N LYS A 503 60.56 -11.28 -16.64
CA LYS A 503 61.37 -11.59 -17.83
C LYS A 503 62.41 -10.48 -18.08
N MET A 504 62.02 -9.22 -17.92
CA MET A 504 62.94 -8.07 -17.95
C MET A 504 64.01 -8.15 -16.86
N TYR A 505 63.60 -8.47 -15.64
CA TYR A 505 64.51 -8.60 -14.49
C TYR A 505 65.55 -9.71 -14.70
N ARG A 506 65.12 -10.83 -15.29
CA ARG A 506 66.04 -11.92 -15.67
C ARG A 506 67.10 -11.44 -16.67
N VAL A 507 66.69 -10.67 -17.69
CA VAL A 507 67.63 -10.10 -18.66
C VAL A 507 68.61 -9.17 -17.94
N LEU A 508 68.14 -8.22 -17.13
CA LEU A 508 69.01 -7.31 -16.37
C LEU A 508 70.04 -8.06 -15.51
N LYS A 509 69.59 -9.03 -14.71
CA LYS A 509 70.45 -9.85 -13.84
C LYS A 509 71.46 -10.67 -14.64
N ALA A 510 71.05 -11.23 -15.78
CA ALA A 510 71.96 -12.00 -16.64
C ALA A 510 73.11 -11.13 -17.17
N PHE A 511 72.85 -9.88 -17.54
CA PHE A 511 73.89 -8.95 -17.97
C PHE A 511 74.80 -8.52 -16.83
N LEU A 512 74.26 -8.12 -15.68
CA LEU A 512 75.05 -7.77 -14.50
C LEU A 512 75.94 -8.93 -14.02
N SER A 513 75.44 -10.17 -14.12
CA SER A 513 76.19 -11.39 -13.75
C SER A 513 77.31 -11.78 -14.73
N ARG A 514 77.30 -11.26 -15.96
CA ARG A 514 78.41 -11.43 -16.91
C ARG A 514 79.55 -10.44 -16.64
N THR A 515 79.24 -9.31 -16.01
CA THR A 515 80.22 -8.25 -15.70
C THR A 515 80.80 -8.37 -14.28
N ALA A 516 80.14 -9.11 -13.36
CA ALA A 516 80.64 -9.40 -12.02
C ALA A 516 80.47 -10.90 -11.65
N GLN A 517 81.51 -11.49 -11.07
CA GLN A 517 81.71 -12.93 -10.85
C GLN A 517 80.54 -13.69 -10.17
N ARG A 518 80.17 -14.85 -10.75
CA ARG A 518 79.29 -15.95 -10.27
C ARG A 518 78.01 -15.58 -9.50
N VAL A 519 76.93 -15.32 -10.24
CA VAL A 519 75.53 -15.48 -9.77
C VAL A 519 74.91 -16.71 -10.44
N PRO A 520 74.28 -17.65 -9.71
CA PRO A 520 73.71 -18.85 -10.31
C PRO A 520 72.58 -18.54 -11.31
N TYR A 521 72.65 -19.18 -12.48
CA TYR A 521 71.67 -19.08 -13.56
C TYR A 521 70.24 -19.33 -13.06
N MET A 522 69.36 -18.34 -13.23
CA MET A 522 67.95 -18.42 -12.81
C MET A 522 67.17 -19.34 -13.74
N SER A 523 66.73 -20.50 -13.22
CA SER A 523 65.81 -21.41 -13.91
C SER A 523 64.42 -20.76 -14.09
N SER A 524 63.75 -21.05 -15.22
CA SER A 524 62.38 -20.58 -15.50
C SER A 524 61.38 -20.96 -14.40
N LEU A 525 61.59 -22.08 -13.72
CA LEU A 525 60.76 -22.53 -12.61
C LEU A 525 60.87 -21.60 -11.39
N ARG A 526 62.05 -21.00 -11.16
CA ARG A 526 62.26 -20.06 -10.07
C ARG A 526 61.56 -18.72 -10.34
N LEU A 527 61.52 -18.28 -11.59
CA LEU A 527 60.73 -17.12 -12.02
C LEU A 527 59.23 -17.38 -11.84
N LEU A 528 58.75 -18.56 -12.22
CA LEU A 528 57.36 -18.96 -12.00
C LEU A 528 57.01 -19.01 -10.50
N ARG A 529 57.95 -19.44 -9.63
CA ARG A 529 57.77 -19.37 -8.18
C ARG A 529 57.64 -17.93 -7.67
N ILE A 530 58.47 -17.00 -8.16
CA ILE A 530 58.36 -15.58 -7.81
C ILE A 530 57.04 -14.99 -8.31
N LEU A 531 56.61 -15.33 -9.53
CA LEU A 531 55.29 -14.95 -10.04
C LEU A 531 54.18 -15.49 -9.14
N GLY A 532 54.27 -16.77 -8.73
CA GLY A 532 53.33 -17.38 -7.80
C GLY A 532 53.22 -16.60 -6.48
N VAL A 533 54.35 -16.12 -5.93
CA VAL A 533 54.33 -15.25 -4.74
C VAL A 533 53.61 -13.93 -5.03
N MET A 534 53.86 -13.28 -6.18
CA MET A 534 53.13 -12.06 -6.57
C MET A 534 51.62 -12.29 -6.77
N LEU A 535 51.21 -13.46 -7.28
CA LEU A 535 49.81 -13.81 -7.42
C LEU A 535 49.14 -14.12 -6.08
N MET A 536 49.87 -14.76 -5.16
CA MET A 536 49.39 -15.02 -3.81
C MET A 536 49.15 -13.73 -3.03
N THR A 537 50.01 -12.71 -3.17
CA THR A 537 49.81 -11.41 -2.52
C THR A 537 48.59 -10.67 -3.08
N VAL A 538 48.40 -10.67 -4.40
CA VAL A 538 47.21 -10.07 -5.03
C VAL A 538 45.93 -10.82 -4.64
N SER A 539 45.96 -12.16 -4.66
CA SER A 539 44.83 -13.00 -4.26
C SER A 539 44.45 -12.77 -2.78
N TRP A 540 45.44 -12.67 -1.89
CA TRP A 540 45.21 -12.35 -0.48
C TRP A 540 44.47 -11.02 -0.31
N PHE A 541 44.90 -9.97 -1.01
CA PHE A 541 44.23 -8.67 -0.98
C PHE A 541 42.79 -8.76 -1.52
N LEU A 542 42.58 -9.47 -2.63
CA LEU A 542 41.25 -9.68 -3.20
C LEU A 542 40.33 -10.47 -2.25
N CYS A 543 40.84 -11.48 -1.55
CA CYS A 543 40.11 -12.20 -0.50
C CYS A 543 39.67 -11.24 0.61
N ALA A 544 40.60 -10.44 1.15
CA ALA A 544 40.29 -9.48 2.21
C ALA A 544 39.23 -8.47 1.75
N TRP A 545 39.35 -7.97 0.52
CA TRP A 545 38.36 -7.10 -0.11
C TRP A 545 36.99 -7.78 -0.26
N THR A 546 36.93 -9.03 -0.74
CA THR A 546 35.66 -9.76 -0.88
C THR A 546 34.97 -9.98 0.45
N VAL A 547 35.73 -10.26 1.52
CA VAL A 547 35.19 -10.41 2.88
C VAL A 547 34.62 -9.08 3.37
N GLY A 548 35.34 -7.96 3.17
CA GLY A 548 34.85 -6.63 3.51
C GLY A 548 33.55 -6.26 2.80
N ILE A 549 33.42 -6.58 1.51
CA ILE A 549 32.19 -6.37 0.75
C ILE A 549 31.05 -7.27 1.21
N LEU A 550 31.34 -8.54 1.52
CA LEU A 550 30.33 -9.47 2.02
C LEU A 550 29.80 -9.04 3.39
N GLN A 551 30.66 -8.50 4.26
CA GLN A 551 30.27 -7.96 5.56
C GLN A 551 29.46 -6.65 5.43
N ASN A 552 29.76 -5.79 4.46
CA ASN A 552 28.99 -4.57 4.19
C ASN A 552 27.58 -4.87 3.67
N ARG A 553 27.38 -6.02 3.01
CA ARG A 553 26.06 -6.49 2.59
C ARG A 553 25.15 -6.77 3.80
N ASP A 554 25.67 -7.39 4.85
CA ASP A 554 24.91 -7.66 6.08
C ASP A 554 24.51 -6.36 6.80
N ARG A 555 25.24 -5.26 6.53
CA ARG A 555 24.93 -3.91 7.02
C ARG A 555 24.08 -3.08 6.06
N ASN A 556 23.40 -3.70 5.09
CA ASN A 556 22.52 -3.08 4.10
C ASN A 556 23.18 -2.04 3.18
N ILE A 557 24.51 -2.10 2.97
CA ILE A 557 25.19 -1.25 1.97
C ILE A 557 25.18 -2.00 0.62
N PRO A 558 24.50 -1.49 -0.41
CA PRO A 558 24.31 -2.22 -1.66
C PRO A 558 25.59 -2.26 -2.51
N VAL A 559 25.92 -3.45 -3.05
CA VAL A 559 27.11 -3.71 -3.89
C VAL A 559 26.91 -3.24 -5.35
N PHE A 560 25.67 -3.00 -5.75
CA PHE A 560 25.31 -2.37 -7.00
C PHE A 560 24.36 -1.20 -6.69
N ILE A 561 24.56 -0.06 -7.34
CA ILE A 561 23.71 1.12 -7.15
C ILE A 561 22.75 1.22 -8.32
N THR A 562 21.49 1.54 -8.01
CA THR A 562 20.54 2.03 -9.01
C THR A 562 20.71 3.54 -9.10
N THR A 563 21.32 4.00 -10.17
CA THR A 563 21.46 5.43 -10.46
C THR A 563 20.39 5.86 -11.46
N THR A 564 20.01 7.13 -11.42
CA THR A 564 19.02 7.71 -12.34
C THR A 564 19.71 8.52 -13.43
N THR A 565 19.18 8.42 -14.64
CA THR A 565 19.54 9.30 -15.77
C THR A 565 18.91 10.69 -15.56
N SER A 566 19.35 11.71 -16.32
CA SER A 566 18.69 13.03 -16.39
C SER A 566 17.18 12.93 -16.65
N ASP A 567 16.77 11.88 -17.35
CA ASP A 567 15.38 11.61 -17.75
C ASP A 567 14.62 10.77 -16.70
N GLY A 568 15.16 10.62 -15.48
CA GLY A 568 14.53 9.87 -14.38
C GLY A 568 14.59 8.35 -14.49
N GLN A 569 15.14 7.80 -15.58
CA GLN A 569 15.23 6.36 -15.81
C GLN A 569 16.32 5.71 -14.94
N GLY A 570 15.97 4.62 -14.25
CA GLY A 570 16.90 3.85 -13.43
C GLY A 570 17.81 2.94 -14.26
N PHE A 571 19.08 2.84 -13.87
CA PHE A 571 20.03 1.85 -14.37
C PHE A 571 20.90 1.30 -13.24
N ASN A 572 21.31 0.04 -13.38
CA ASN A 572 22.10 -0.66 -12.36
C ASN A 572 23.57 -0.73 -12.76
N LEU A 573 24.47 -0.35 -11.85
CA LEU A 573 25.92 -0.43 -12.04
C LEU A 573 26.62 -1.06 -10.83
N CYS A 574 27.77 -1.71 -11.04
CA CYS A 574 28.59 -2.21 -9.93
C CYS A 574 29.21 -1.01 -9.18
N TYR A 575 28.99 -0.94 -7.87
CA TYR A 575 29.49 0.15 -7.03
C TYR A 575 31.03 0.19 -7.02
N LEU A 576 31.60 1.37 -7.21
CA LEU A 576 33.05 1.62 -7.12
C LEU A 576 33.39 2.08 -5.72
N ASP A 577 34.33 1.39 -5.10
CA ASP A 577 34.72 1.65 -3.73
C ASP A 577 36.15 2.21 -3.66
N ARG A 578 36.53 2.75 -2.50
CA ARG A 578 37.89 3.27 -2.22
C ARG A 578 38.97 2.22 -2.49
N TRP A 579 38.64 0.95 -2.31
CA TRP A 579 39.50 -0.18 -2.63
C TRP A 579 39.85 -0.27 -4.12
N ASP A 580 38.95 0.12 -5.04
CA ASP A 580 39.26 0.14 -6.47
C ASP A 580 40.29 1.20 -6.81
N TYR A 581 40.22 2.36 -6.16
CA TYR A 581 41.23 3.41 -6.31
C TYR A 581 42.59 2.96 -5.77
N MET A 582 42.63 2.27 -4.61
CA MET A 582 43.87 1.71 -4.08
C MET A 582 44.49 0.70 -5.06
N MET A 583 43.66 -0.13 -5.70
CA MET A 583 44.13 -1.08 -6.71
C MET A 583 44.66 -0.40 -7.97
N ALA A 584 43.95 0.61 -8.48
CA ALA A 584 44.42 1.42 -9.61
C ALA A 584 45.78 2.08 -9.33
N VAL A 585 45.95 2.66 -8.14
CA VAL A 585 47.23 3.25 -7.71
C VAL A 585 48.33 2.17 -7.65
N ALA A 586 48.03 1.00 -7.09
CA ALA A 586 48.98 -0.11 -7.04
C ALA A 586 49.39 -0.61 -8.45
N GLU A 587 48.44 -0.71 -9.39
CA GLU A 587 48.69 -1.05 -10.79
C GLU A 587 49.63 -0.03 -11.47
N LEU A 588 49.35 1.27 -11.30
CA LEU A 588 50.18 2.35 -11.83
C LEU A 588 51.59 2.33 -11.25
N LEU A 589 51.74 2.18 -9.92
CA LEU A 589 53.04 2.08 -9.27
C LEU A 589 53.84 0.86 -9.78
N PHE A 590 53.17 -0.27 -10.00
CA PHE A 590 53.79 -1.47 -10.56
C PHE A 590 54.27 -1.25 -12.01
N LEU A 591 53.48 -0.58 -12.85
CA LEU A 591 53.90 -0.23 -14.22
C LEU A 591 55.04 0.79 -14.25
N CYS A 592 55.03 1.79 -13.35
CA CYS A 592 56.12 2.74 -13.19
C CYS A 592 57.43 2.03 -12.79
N TRP A 593 57.35 1.06 -11.86
CA TRP A 593 58.47 0.20 -11.52
C TRP A 593 58.94 -0.62 -12.74
N GLY A 594 58.01 -1.19 -13.52
CA GLY A 594 58.31 -1.89 -14.77
C GLY A 594 58.99 -1.02 -15.82
N SER A 595 58.57 0.26 -15.95
CA SER A 595 59.19 1.25 -16.84
C SER A 595 60.61 1.60 -16.37
N SER A 596 60.81 1.82 -15.07
CA SER A 596 62.15 2.01 -14.49
C SER A 596 63.06 0.82 -14.79
N LEU A 597 62.58 -0.41 -14.63
CA LEU A 597 63.33 -1.62 -14.97
C LEU A 597 63.67 -1.68 -16.47
N TRP A 598 62.76 -1.26 -17.34
CA TRP A 598 63.04 -1.16 -18.77
C TRP A 598 64.14 -0.15 -19.08
N THR A 599 64.18 1.01 -18.40
CA THR A 599 65.27 1.99 -18.61
C THR A 599 66.65 1.41 -18.29
N ALA A 600 66.74 0.51 -17.30
CA ALA A 600 67.97 -0.20 -16.97
C ALA A 600 68.32 -1.31 -17.99
N VAL A 601 67.32 -1.93 -18.63
CA VAL A 601 67.50 -3.00 -19.62
C VAL A 601 67.69 -2.47 -21.04
N ARG A 602 67.33 -1.22 -21.35
CA ARG A 602 67.43 -0.67 -22.71
C ARG A 602 68.82 -0.75 -23.37
N PRO A 603 69.98 -0.60 -22.67
CA PRO A 603 71.29 -0.64 -23.34
C PRO A 603 71.76 -2.08 -23.63
N VAL A 604 70.98 -3.08 -23.22
CA VAL A 604 71.35 -4.49 -23.27
C VAL A 604 71.10 -5.10 -24.66
N PRO A 605 72.14 -5.56 -25.39
CA PRO A 605 71.96 -6.22 -26.68
C PRO A 605 71.36 -7.62 -26.49
N SER A 606 70.20 -7.86 -27.07
CA SER A 606 69.46 -9.13 -26.95
C SER A 606 69.07 -9.66 -28.32
N ALA A 607 68.93 -10.99 -28.42
CA ALA A 607 68.47 -11.62 -29.65
C ALA A 607 67.07 -11.10 -30.02
N PHE A 608 66.91 -10.68 -31.29
CA PHE A 608 65.64 -10.21 -31.86
C PHE A 608 65.02 -8.94 -31.22
N HIS A 609 65.80 -8.14 -30.48
CA HIS A 609 65.32 -6.90 -29.82
C HIS A 609 64.08 -7.10 -28.93
N GLU A 610 63.92 -8.29 -28.34
CA GLU A 610 62.76 -8.68 -27.53
C GLU A 610 62.43 -7.71 -26.35
N PRO A 611 63.41 -7.18 -25.59
CA PRO A 611 63.15 -6.20 -24.54
C PRO A 611 62.62 -4.85 -25.06
N ARG A 612 62.85 -4.51 -26.33
CA ARG A 612 62.31 -3.28 -26.91
C ARG A 612 60.78 -3.36 -27.00
N TYR A 613 60.24 -4.47 -27.50
CA TYR A 613 58.80 -4.66 -27.67
C TYR A 613 58.07 -4.80 -26.35
N MET A 614 58.64 -5.52 -25.38
CA MET A 614 58.10 -5.61 -24.02
C MET A 614 58.10 -4.26 -23.31
N GLY A 615 59.13 -3.44 -23.52
CA GLY A 615 59.15 -2.05 -23.04
C GLY A 615 58.03 -1.22 -23.63
N ILE A 616 57.85 -1.26 -24.95
CA ILE A 616 56.75 -0.56 -25.64
C ILE A 616 55.38 -1.00 -25.07
N ALA A 617 55.18 -2.30 -24.81
CA ALA A 617 53.95 -2.80 -24.20
C ALA A 617 53.68 -2.20 -22.81
N ILE A 618 54.70 -2.12 -21.93
CA ILE A 618 54.55 -1.50 -20.59
C ILE A 618 54.21 -0.01 -20.71
N HIS A 619 54.85 0.73 -21.61
CA HIS A 619 54.58 2.17 -21.78
C HIS A 619 53.19 2.43 -22.38
N ASN A 620 52.75 1.61 -23.34
CA ASN A 620 51.41 1.71 -23.90
C ASN A 620 50.35 1.47 -22.84
N GLU A 621 50.51 0.44 -22.01
CA GLU A 621 49.60 0.18 -20.90
C GLU A 621 49.60 1.34 -19.89
N LEU A 622 50.79 1.81 -19.48
CA LEU A 622 50.91 2.92 -18.53
C LEU A 622 50.18 4.17 -19.03
N LEU A 623 50.31 4.50 -20.32
CA LEU A 623 49.63 5.63 -20.94
C LEU A 623 48.11 5.43 -20.99
N LEU A 624 47.65 4.27 -21.45
CA LEU A 624 46.21 3.96 -21.55
C LEU A 624 45.53 3.90 -20.18
N SER A 625 46.14 3.21 -19.21
CA SER A 625 45.64 3.13 -17.83
C SER A 625 45.62 4.51 -17.16
N SER A 626 46.66 5.34 -17.34
CA SER A 626 46.67 6.70 -16.82
C SER A 626 45.57 7.56 -17.42
N MET A 627 45.35 7.48 -18.74
CA MET A 627 44.28 8.25 -19.41
C MET A 627 42.90 7.80 -18.92
N PHE A 628 42.68 6.49 -18.83
CA PHE A 628 41.41 5.93 -18.34
C PHE A 628 41.07 6.42 -16.92
N HIS A 629 42.04 6.45 -16.00
CA HIS A 629 41.82 6.92 -14.64
C HIS A 629 41.66 8.44 -14.50
N VAL A 630 42.09 9.23 -15.50
CA VAL A 630 41.91 10.69 -15.51
C VAL A 630 40.56 11.09 -16.11
N PHE A 631 40.08 10.38 -17.13
CA PHE A 631 38.80 10.68 -17.80
C PHE A 631 37.57 10.08 -17.10
N ARG A 632 37.78 9.08 -16.24
CA ARG A 632 36.74 8.46 -15.42
C ARG A 632 36.45 9.30 -14.19
#